data_AF-A0AAY5L0B8-F1
#
_entry.id   AF-A0AAY5L0B8-F1
#
_cell.length_a   1.000
_cell.length_b   1.000
_cell.length_c   1.000
_cell.angle_alpha   90.00
_cell.angle_beta   90.00
_cell.angle_gamma   90.00
#
_symmetry.space_group_name_H-M   'P 1'
#
loop_
_entity.id
_entity.type
_entity.pdbx_description
1 polymer ?
#
loop_
_entity_poly.entity_id
_entity_poly.type
_entity_poly.pdbx_seq_one_letter_code
_entity_poly.pdbx_strand_id
1 'polypeptide(L)'
;GEYQERSRRVVLRRIPGEVKTGSVEENTRRGQASGVGENTRRGQASGVGDSNRRGQASGVGDSTRRGQASGVGDSTSRGQASGVGDSTRRSQAGGVGDSTRRGQANGVGDSTSRGQASGVGDSTRRGQANGVGDSTSRGQASGVGDSTRRGQASGVGDSTRRGQASGVGDSTRRGQASGVGDSTRRGQANGVGDSTRRGQASGVGDSTRRGQNRCVSVKCMAVCECMYVCIYTHQP
;
A
#
# COMPACT_ATOMS: atom_id res chain seq x y z
N GLY A 1 -25.05 -28.05 25.38
CA GLY A 1 -24.92 -26.74 24.72
C GLY A 1 -26.13 -25.92 25.09
N GLU A 2 -25.97 -24.93 25.96
CA GLU A 2 -27.04 -23.99 26.32
C GLU A 2 -26.82 -22.68 25.58
N TYR A 3 -27.77 -22.32 24.73
CA TYR A 3 -27.85 -20.99 24.13
C TYR A 3 -28.42 -20.04 25.20
N GLN A 4 -27.57 -19.23 25.82
CA GLN A 4 -28.05 -18.08 26.59
C GLN A 4 -28.26 -16.90 25.63
N GLU A 5 -29.53 -16.61 25.35
CA GLU A 5 -29.96 -15.40 24.66
C GLU A 5 -30.35 -14.34 25.71
N ARG A 6 -29.75 -13.15 25.64
CA ARG A 6 -30.12 -12.01 26.49
C ARG A 6 -30.57 -10.88 25.57
N SER A 7 -31.88 -10.62 25.52
CA SER A 7 -32.48 -9.54 24.74
C SER A 7 -33.11 -8.50 25.69
N ARG A 8 -32.82 -7.20 25.49
CA ARG A 8 -33.47 -6.10 26.21
C ARG A 8 -34.44 -5.38 25.25
N ARG A 9 -35.75 -5.41 25.54
CA ARG A 9 -36.80 -4.67 24.79
C ARG A 9 -36.96 -3.24 25.33
N VAL A 10 -36.82 -2.23 24.48
CA VAL A 10 -37.32 -0.87 24.74
C VAL A 10 -38.75 -0.79 24.22
N VAL A 11 -39.70 -0.40 25.07
CA VAL A 11 -41.14 -0.41 24.76
C VAL A 11 -41.57 0.97 24.25
N LEU A 12 -42.02 1.06 22.98
CA LEU A 12 -42.82 2.18 22.48
C LEU A 12 -44.30 1.76 22.43
N ARG A 13 -45.19 2.64 22.92
CA ARG A 13 -46.63 2.37 23.16
C ARG A 13 -47.40 2.10 21.86
N ARG A 14 -48.38 1.17 21.94
CA ARG A 14 -49.21 0.60 20.86
C ARG A 14 -50.27 1.56 20.30
N ILE A 15 -50.41 1.59 18.97
CA ILE A 15 -51.64 1.90 18.22
C ILE A 15 -51.93 0.67 17.32
N PRO A 16 -53.18 0.17 17.21
CA PRO A 16 -53.48 -1.06 16.45
C PRO A 16 -53.63 -0.78 14.94
N GLY A 17 -52.82 -1.44 14.12
CA GLY A 17 -52.86 -1.37 12.65
C GLY A 17 -51.49 -1.02 12.08
N GLU A 18 -50.82 -1.99 11.47
CA GLU A 18 -49.43 -1.96 10.99
C GLU A 18 -48.35 -1.74 12.06
N VAL A 19 -47.60 -2.79 12.36
CA VAL A 19 -46.32 -2.63 13.06
C VAL A 19 -45.20 -3.16 12.17
N LYS A 20 -44.57 -2.25 11.42
CA LYS A 20 -43.16 -2.41 11.05
C LYS A 20 -42.35 -2.26 12.34
N THR A 21 -42.16 -3.35 13.08
CA THR A 21 -41.20 -3.37 14.19
C THR A 21 -39.80 -3.45 13.62
N GLY A 22 -39.10 -2.31 13.53
CA GLY A 22 -37.65 -2.31 13.53
C GLY A 22 -37.16 -2.56 14.96
N SER A 23 -36.92 -3.81 15.33
CA SER A 23 -36.30 -4.16 16.60
C SER A 23 -34.78 -4.12 16.46
N VAL A 24 -34.14 -3.11 17.04
CA VAL A 24 -32.69 -3.18 17.29
C VAL A 24 -32.50 -4.05 18.53
N GLU A 25 -32.51 -5.37 18.34
CA GLU A 25 -32.23 -6.33 19.40
C GLU A 25 -30.72 -6.43 19.62
N GLU A 26 -30.19 -5.76 20.66
CA GLU A 26 -28.81 -6.02 21.09
C GLU A 26 -28.73 -7.44 21.68
N ASN A 27 -28.37 -8.40 20.84
CA ASN A 27 -28.43 -9.81 21.19
C ASN A 27 -27.01 -10.40 21.34
N THR A 28 -26.67 -10.83 22.57
CA THR A 28 -25.38 -11.50 22.83
C THR A 28 -25.53 -13.02 22.70
N ARG A 29 -25.02 -13.61 21.61
CA ARG A 29 -25.10 -15.07 21.34
C ARG A 29 -23.74 -15.76 21.47
N ARG A 30 -23.71 -16.94 22.10
CA ARG A 30 -22.52 -17.82 22.20
C ARG A 30 -22.76 -19.12 21.44
N GLY A 31 -21.74 -19.64 20.77
CA GLY A 31 -21.82 -20.89 20.00
C GLY A 31 -21.94 -20.64 18.48
N GLN A 32 -22.84 -21.34 17.82
CA GLN A 32 -23.17 -21.13 16.41
C GLN A 32 -24.34 -20.16 16.30
N ALA A 33 -24.13 -18.97 15.74
CA ALA A 33 -25.15 -17.93 15.73
C ALA A 33 -25.29 -17.27 14.34
N SER A 34 -26.52 -17.23 13.83
CA SER A 34 -26.91 -16.47 12.65
C SER A 34 -27.94 -15.41 13.04
N GLY A 35 -27.98 -14.27 12.36
CA GLY A 35 -29.00 -13.25 12.63
C GLY A 35 -28.84 -11.97 11.82
N VAL A 36 -29.91 -11.17 11.82
CA VAL A 36 -29.98 -9.84 11.19
C VAL A 36 -29.98 -8.77 12.28
N GLY A 37 -29.41 -7.59 11.98
CA GLY A 37 -29.40 -6.43 12.89
C GLY A 37 -28.16 -6.35 13.78
N GLU A 38 -28.19 -5.45 14.76
CA GLU A 38 -27.09 -5.16 15.67
C GLU A 38 -26.83 -6.31 16.65
N ASN A 39 -25.67 -6.99 16.53
CA ASN A 39 -25.43 -8.21 17.32
C ASN A 39 -24.01 -8.34 17.87
N THR A 40 -23.90 -8.90 19.08
CA THR A 40 -22.62 -9.33 19.67
C THR A 40 -22.54 -10.86 19.68
N ARG A 41 -21.58 -11.47 18.97
CA ARG A 41 -21.50 -12.93 18.81
C ARG A 41 -20.13 -13.49 19.21
N ARG A 42 -20.12 -14.65 19.89
CA ARG A 42 -18.90 -15.41 20.22
C ARG A 42 -19.00 -16.83 19.69
N GLY A 43 -18.01 -17.29 18.94
CA GLY A 43 -17.97 -18.63 18.34
C GLY A 43 -17.99 -18.56 16.82
N GLN A 44 -18.82 -19.39 16.19
CA GLN A 44 -19.07 -19.36 14.76
C GLN A 44 -20.28 -18.47 14.48
N ALA A 45 -20.08 -17.38 13.73
CA ALA A 45 -21.10 -16.36 13.58
C ALA A 45 -21.31 -15.93 12.12
N SER A 46 -22.53 -16.07 11.61
CA SER A 46 -22.97 -15.49 10.33
C SER A 46 -24.00 -14.38 10.55
N GLY A 47 -24.21 -13.48 9.58
CA GLY A 47 -25.33 -12.53 9.65
C GLY A 47 -25.14 -11.24 8.87
N VAL A 48 -26.24 -10.48 8.80
CA VAL A 48 -26.36 -9.20 8.08
C VAL A 48 -26.60 -8.07 9.09
N GLY A 49 -25.99 -6.92 8.89
CA GLY A 49 -26.07 -5.75 9.76
C GLY A 49 -24.91 -5.66 10.75
N ASP A 50 -24.95 -4.56 11.51
CA ASP A 50 -23.79 -4.15 12.26
C ASP A 50 -23.46 -5.11 13.41
N SER A 51 -22.19 -5.45 13.59
CA SER A 51 -21.89 -6.52 14.54
C SER A 51 -20.49 -6.54 15.15
N ASN A 52 -20.44 -6.99 16.40
CA ASN A 52 -19.22 -7.28 17.14
C ASN A 52 -19.04 -8.80 17.27
N ARG A 53 -18.02 -9.37 16.64
CA ARG A 53 -17.84 -10.84 16.53
C ARG A 53 -16.48 -11.31 17.02
N ARG A 54 -16.45 -12.38 17.82
CA ARG A 54 -15.22 -13.06 18.27
C ARG A 54 -15.25 -14.53 17.90
N GLY A 55 -14.26 -15.01 17.14
CA GLY A 55 -14.15 -16.38 16.66
C GLY A 55 -14.10 -16.43 15.15
N GLN A 56 -14.86 -17.34 14.54
CA GLN A 56 -15.01 -17.45 13.09
C GLN A 56 -16.26 -16.67 12.68
N ALA A 57 -16.11 -15.67 11.81
CA ALA A 57 -17.18 -14.73 11.50
C ALA A 57 -17.30 -14.41 10.01
N SER A 58 -18.48 -14.63 9.43
CA SER A 58 -18.82 -14.23 8.05
C SER A 58 -20.03 -13.28 8.02
N GLY A 59 -20.06 -12.24 7.19
CA GLY A 59 -21.27 -11.42 7.14
C GLY A 59 -21.19 -10.16 6.31
N VAL A 60 -22.35 -9.52 6.13
CA VAL A 60 -22.55 -8.28 5.39
C VAL A 60 -22.93 -7.16 6.37
N GLY A 61 -22.38 -5.97 6.21
CA GLY A 61 -22.59 -4.81 7.08
C GLY A 61 -21.38 -4.53 7.98
N ASP A 62 -21.45 -3.42 8.69
CA ASP A 62 -20.29 -2.87 9.36
C ASP A 62 -19.94 -3.69 10.59
N SER A 63 -18.64 -3.94 10.82
CA SER A 63 -18.29 -4.91 11.85
C SER A 63 -16.94 -4.74 12.51
N THR A 64 -16.91 -5.04 13.81
CA THR A 64 -15.67 -5.28 14.55
C THR A 64 -15.48 -6.78 14.80
N ARG A 65 -14.37 -7.33 14.33
CA ARG A 65 -14.12 -8.78 14.35
C ARG A 65 -12.78 -9.14 15.00
N ARG A 66 -12.77 -10.19 15.82
CA ARG A 66 -11.55 -10.77 16.40
C ARG A 66 -11.50 -12.28 16.11
N GLY A 67 -10.49 -12.72 15.37
CA GLY A 67 -10.31 -14.11 14.97
C GLY A 67 -10.21 -14.27 13.45
N GLN A 68 -10.91 -15.25 12.89
CA GLN A 68 -11.00 -15.47 11.45
C GLN A 68 -12.27 -14.79 10.92
N ALA A 69 -12.11 -13.90 9.94
CA ALA A 69 -13.19 -13.06 9.45
C ALA A 69 -13.25 -13.00 7.90
N SER A 70 -14.46 -13.05 7.35
CA SER A 70 -14.75 -12.76 5.93
C SER A 70 -16.02 -11.93 5.77
N GLY A 71 -16.06 -10.91 4.91
CA GLY A 71 -17.31 -10.15 4.79
C GLY A 71 -17.34 -9.05 3.74
N VAL A 72 -18.49 -8.39 3.68
CA VAL A 72 -18.76 -7.22 2.84
C VAL A 72 -19.22 -6.09 3.75
N GLY A 73 -18.73 -4.87 3.53
CA GLY A 73 -18.99 -3.70 4.37
C GLY A 73 -17.78 -3.31 5.19
N ASP A 74 -17.89 -2.20 5.90
CA ASP A 74 -16.73 -1.60 6.55
C ASP A 74 -16.36 -2.39 7.79
N SER A 75 -15.05 -2.56 8.02
CA SER A 75 -14.64 -3.46 9.09
C SER A 75 -13.36 -3.10 9.82
N THR A 76 -13.39 -3.32 11.14
CA THR A 76 -12.20 -3.37 11.99
C THR A 76 -11.92 -4.80 12.40
N SER A 77 -10.79 -5.36 11.98
CA SER A 77 -10.46 -6.77 12.22
C SER A 77 -9.11 -6.97 12.91
N ARG A 78 -9.08 -7.88 13.91
CA ARG A 78 -7.85 -8.40 14.52
C ARG A 78 -7.76 -9.91 14.32
N GLY A 79 -6.80 -10.37 13.53
CA GLY A 79 -6.60 -11.77 13.19
C GLY A 79 -6.49 -11.98 11.69
N GLN A 80 -6.98 -13.11 11.19
CA GLN A 80 -7.03 -13.38 9.75
C GLN A 80 -8.33 -12.79 9.20
N ALA A 81 -8.23 -11.87 8.24
CA ALA A 81 -9.39 -11.18 7.69
C ALA A 81 -9.33 -11.06 6.18
N SER A 82 -10.41 -11.45 5.49
CA SER A 82 -10.67 -11.17 4.07
C SER A 82 -11.98 -10.39 3.89
N GLY A 83 -12.16 -9.61 2.83
CA GLY A 83 -13.45 -8.97 2.57
C GLY A 83 -13.43 -7.84 1.56
N VAL A 84 -14.60 -7.27 1.34
CA VAL A 84 -14.86 -6.12 0.45
C VAL A 84 -15.39 -4.96 1.29
N GLY A 85 -14.90 -3.75 1.05
CA GLY A 85 -15.25 -2.55 1.81
C GLY A 85 -14.07 -2.00 2.60
N ASP A 86 -14.25 -0.82 3.17
CA ASP A 86 -13.18 -0.09 3.82
C ASP A 86 -12.80 -0.76 5.12
N SER A 87 -11.49 -0.83 5.41
CA SER A 87 -11.08 -1.68 6.54
C SER A 87 -9.82 -1.29 7.27
N THR A 88 -9.86 -1.50 8.58
CA THR A 88 -8.69 -1.47 9.46
C THR A 88 -8.36 -2.89 9.92
N ARG A 89 -7.21 -3.44 9.51
CA ARG A 89 -6.87 -4.84 9.74
C ARG A 89 -5.51 -5.02 10.42
N ARG A 90 -5.44 -5.91 11.40
CA ARG A 90 -4.20 -6.32 12.07
C ARG A 90 -3.97 -7.82 11.94
N SER A 91 -2.73 -8.19 11.61
CA SER A 91 -2.19 -9.53 11.33
C SER A 91 -2.21 -9.89 9.85
N GLN A 92 -3.01 -10.87 9.42
CA GLN A 92 -3.05 -11.34 8.02
C GLN A 92 -4.33 -10.84 7.36
N ALA A 93 -4.19 -10.07 6.28
CA ALA A 93 -5.29 -9.30 5.72
C ALA A 93 -5.34 -9.36 4.19
N GLY A 94 -6.43 -9.89 3.64
CA GLY A 94 -6.80 -9.83 2.23
C GLY A 94 -7.97 -8.88 1.99
N GLY A 95 -8.15 -8.28 0.81
CA GLY A 95 -9.44 -7.65 0.49
C GLY A 95 -9.42 -6.55 -0.56
N VAL A 96 -10.62 -6.12 -0.94
CA VAL A 96 -10.91 -5.04 -1.88
C VAL A 96 -11.50 -3.86 -1.13
N GLY A 97 -11.09 -2.64 -1.45
CA GLY A 97 -11.50 -1.40 -0.79
C GLY A 97 -10.36 -0.76 0.00
N ASP A 98 -10.60 0.47 0.46
CA ASP A 98 -9.56 1.27 1.06
C ASP A 98 -9.20 0.73 2.43
N SER A 99 -7.91 0.75 2.78
CA SER A 99 -7.51 0.02 3.98
C SER A 99 -6.27 0.51 4.71
N THR A 100 -6.35 0.40 6.04
CA THR A 100 -5.21 0.53 6.94
C THR A 100 -4.83 -0.84 7.50
N ARG A 101 -3.61 -1.31 7.21
CA ARG A 101 -3.17 -2.68 7.51
C ARG A 101 -1.87 -2.73 8.31
N ARG A 102 -1.80 -3.60 9.32
CA ARG A 102 -0.57 -3.93 10.06
C ARG A 102 -0.32 -5.43 10.05
N GLY A 103 0.78 -5.86 9.44
CA GLY A 103 1.19 -7.27 9.33
C GLY A 103 1.41 -7.66 7.87
N GLN A 104 0.88 -8.82 7.48
CA GLN A 104 0.90 -9.32 6.11
C GLN A 104 -0.40 -8.92 5.41
N ALA A 105 -0.28 -8.21 4.29
CA ALA A 105 -1.42 -7.61 3.61
C ALA A 105 -1.38 -7.85 2.09
N ASN A 106 -2.51 -8.26 1.50
CA ASN A 106 -2.72 -8.33 0.06
C ASN A 106 -4.05 -7.66 -0.31
N GLY A 107 -4.11 -6.77 -1.29
CA GLY A 107 -5.40 -6.17 -1.64
C GLY A 107 -5.46 -5.32 -2.89
N VAL A 108 -6.66 -4.84 -3.16
CA VAL A 108 -6.99 -3.88 -4.22
C VAL A 108 -7.68 -2.68 -3.57
N GLY A 109 -7.33 -1.47 -3.98
CA GLY A 109 -7.80 -0.22 -3.39
C GLY A 109 -6.67 0.50 -2.65
N ASP A 110 -6.96 1.73 -2.23
CA ASP A 110 -5.93 2.59 -1.66
C ASP A 110 -5.57 2.10 -0.26
N SER A 111 -4.29 2.18 0.08
CA SER A 111 -3.85 1.55 1.32
C SER A 111 -2.70 2.22 2.07
N THR A 112 -2.83 2.20 3.39
CA THR A 112 -1.73 2.46 4.31
C THR A 112 -1.32 1.16 5.00
N SER A 113 -0.09 0.71 4.78
CA SER A 113 0.38 -0.59 5.28
C SER A 113 1.69 -0.51 6.07
N ARG A 114 1.77 -1.28 7.17
CA ARG A 114 3.01 -1.54 7.92
C ARG A 114 3.28 -3.05 7.99
N GLY A 115 4.39 -3.50 7.43
CA GLY A 115 4.80 -4.91 7.38
C GLY A 115 5.10 -5.37 5.96
N GLN A 116 4.62 -6.55 5.61
CA GLN A 116 4.71 -7.11 4.25
C GLN A 116 3.41 -6.80 3.52
N ALA A 117 3.47 -6.09 2.40
CA ALA A 117 2.28 -5.65 1.67
C ALA A 117 2.41 -5.88 0.17
N SER A 118 1.43 -6.55 -0.43
CA SER A 118 1.21 -6.59 -1.88
C SER A 118 -0.12 -5.93 -2.25
N GLY A 119 -0.23 -5.29 -3.41
CA GLY A 119 -1.54 -4.83 -3.87
C GLY A 119 -1.55 -3.86 -5.03
N VAL A 120 -2.76 -3.57 -5.49
CA VAL A 120 -3.08 -2.62 -6.56
C VAL A 120 -3.83 -1.43 -5.97
N GLY A 121 -3.48 -0.22 -6.38
CA GLY A 121 -4.03 1.04 -5.86
C GLY A 121 -2.96 1.89 -5.19
N ASP A 122 -3.30 3.14 -4.91
CA ASP A 122 -2.34 4.09 -4.38
C ASP A 122 -2.02 3.75 -2.93
N SER A 123 -0.76 3.92 -2.54
CA SER A 123 -0.35 3.39 -1.23
C SER A 123 0.78 4.08 -0.51
N THR A 124 0.65 4.09 0.82
CA THR A 124 1.72 4.44 1.75
C THR A 124 2.17 3.20 2.51
N ARG A 125 3.43 2.78 2.32
CA ARG A 125 3.93 1.49 2.85
C ARG A 125 5.21 1.63 3.67
N ARG A 126 5.28 0.92 4.80
CA ARG A 126 6.51 0.74 5.60
C ARG A 126 6.82 -0.74 5.76
N GLY A 127 7.98 -1.18 5.29
CA GLY A 127 8.44 -2.56 5.37
C GLY A 127 8.80 -3.10 3.99
N GLN A 128 8.33 -4.31 3.68
CA GLN A 128 8.48 -4.94 2.38
C GLN A 128 7.20 -4.72 1.57
N ALA A 129 7.34 -4.15 0.38
CA ALA A 129 6.21 -3.71 -0.42
C ALA A 129 6.37 -4.11 -1.90
N ASN A 130 5.31 -4.67 -2.49
CA ASN A 130 5.18 -4.88 -3.93
C ASN A 130 3.85 -4.33 -4.41
N GLY A 131 3.78 -3.60 -5.52
CA GLY A 131 2.46 -3.15 -5.98
C GLY A 131 2.41 -2.44 -7.32
N VAL A 132 1.19 -2.12 -7.71
CA VAL A 132 0.84 -1.32 -8.88
C VAL A 132 0.01 -0.13 -8.38
N GLY A 133 0.30 1.07 -8.89
CA GLY A 133 -0.29 2.32 -8.44
C GLY A 133 0.75 3.23 -7.79
N ASP A 134 0.36 4.47 -7.55
CA ASP A 134 1.28 5.47 -7.04
C ASP A 134 1.61 5.19 -5.59
N SER A 135 2.86 5.41 -5.20
CA SER A 135 3.29 4.94 -3.87
C SER A 135 4.33 5.77 -3.17
N THR A 136 4.14 5.90 -1.86
CA THR A 136 5.17 6.34 -0.91
C THR A 136 5.64 5.16 -0.07
N SER A 137 6.91 4.79 -0.18
CA SER A 137 7.44 3.58 0.48
C SER A 137 8.71 3.82 1.30
N ARG A 138 8.78 3.19 2.48
CA ARG A 138 9.99 3.11 3.32
C ARG A 138 10.35 1.64 3.58
N GLY A 139 11.54 1.22 3.15
CA GLY A 139 12.04 -0.15 3.31
C GLY A 139 12.46 -0.75 1.99
N GLN A 140 12.05 -2.00 1.75
CA GLN A 140 12.26 -2.70 0.48
C GLN A 140 10.98 -2.57 -0.35
N ALA A 141 11.06 -2.00 -1.55
CA ALA A 141 9.89 -1.74 -2.37
C ALA A 141 10.11 -2.05 -3.85
N SER A 142 9.24 -2.86 -4.44
CA SER A 142 9.11 -3.04 -5.88
C SER A 142 7.74 -2.57 -6.39
N GLY A 143 7.65 -2.09 -7.62
CA GLY A 143 6.33 -1.80 -8.20
C GLY A 143 6.31 -1.01 -9.49
N VAL A 144 5.10 -0.77 -9.97
CA VAL A 144 4.76 0.03 -11.16
C VAL A 144 3.90 1.22 -10.73
N GLY A 145 4.17 2.40 -11.27
CA GLY A 145 3.50 3.64 -10.92
C GLY A 145 4.47 4.65 -10.31
N ASP A 146 4.02 5.90 -10.21
CA ASP A 146 4.85 6.99 -9.75
C ASP A 146 5.13 6.83 -8.27
N SER A 147 6.37 7.13 -7.83
CA SER A 147 6.73 6.78 -6.46
C SER A 147 7.80 7.61 -5.78
N THR A 148 7.60 7.77 -4.47
CA THR A 148 8.61 8.28 -3.54
C THR A 148 9.10 7.14 -2.65
N ARG A 149 10.38 6.76 -2.77
CA ARG A 149 10.92 5.57 -2.09
C ARG A 149 12.18 5.86 -1.28
N ARG A 150 12.23 5.35 -0.05
CA ARG A 150 13.43 5.37 0.81
C ARG A 150 13.84 3.95 1.20
N GLY A 151 15.05 3.56 0.87
CA GLY A 151 15.62 2.24 1.17
C GLY A 151 16.10 1.54 -0.10
N GLN A 152 15.78 0.26 -0.23
CA GLN A 152 16.05 -0.53 -1.43
C GLN A 152 14.82 -0.52 -2.32
N ALA A 153 14.96 -0.05 -3.56
CA ALA A 153 13.80 0.21 -4.41
C ALA A 153 14.01 -0.19 -5.88
N SER A 154 13.12 -1.00 -6.42
CA SER A 154 13.02 -1.33 -7.86
C SER A 154 11.69 -0.88 -8.44
N GLY A 155 11.61 -0.47 -9.70
CA GLY A 155 10.28 -0.21 -10.30
C GLY A 155 10.27 0.56 -11.60
N VAL A 156 9.06 0.65 -12.16
CA VAL A 156 8.72 1.37 -13.40
C VAL A 156 7.81 2.55 -13.04
N GLY A 157 8.03 3.71 -13.67
CA GLY A 157 7.29 4.94 -13.41
C GLY A 157 8.21 6.02 -12.83
N ASP A 158 7.70 7.25 -12.82
CA ASP A 158 8.48 8.40 -12.41
C ASP A 158 8.71 8.37 -10.91
N SER A 159 9.91 8.75 -10.47
CA SER A 159 10.24 8.49 -9.07
C SER A 159 11.27 9.37 -8.41
N THR A 160 11.03 9.64 -7.13
CA THR A 160 12.02 10.19 -6.20
C THR A 160 12.53 9.10 -5.28
N ARG A 161 13.84 8.78 -5.34
CA ARG A 161 14.42 7.64 -4.64
C ARG A 161 15.63 8.02 -3.78
N ARG A 162 15.67 7.54 -2.53
CA ARG A 162 16.81 7.67 -1.61
C ARG A 162 17.27 6.30 -1.13
N GLY A 163 18.52 5.94 -1.44
CA GLY A 163 19.13 4.67 -1.03
C GLY A 163 19.69 3.91 -2.24
N GLN A 164 19.46 2.60 -2.27
CA GLN A 164 19.82 1.74 -3.39
C GLN A 164 18.61 1.62 -4.32
N ALA A 165 18.74 2.04 -5.57
CA ALA A 165 17.59 2.14 -6.47
C ALA A 165 17.87 1.66 -7.90
N SER A 166 16.96 0.85 -8.46
CA SER A 166 16.96 0.45 -9.86
C SER A 166 15.62 0.73 -10.54
N GLY A 167 15.56 1.19 -11.79
CA GLY A 167 14.26 1.37 -12.42
C GLY A 167 14.24 2.09 -13.75
N VAL A 168 13.04 2.09 -14.35
CA VAL A 168 12.69 2.72 -15.62
C VAL A 168 11.73 3.88 -15.34
N GLY A 169 11.90 4.99 -16.04
CA GLY A 169 11.12 6.21 -15.85
C GLY A 169 11.97 7.36 -15.32
N ASP A 170 11.43 8.56 -15.40
CA ASP A 170 12.15 9.77 -15.04
C ASP A 170 12.32 9.85 -13.54
N SER A 171 13.47 10.34 -13.08
CA SER A 171 13.78 10.17 -11.66
C SER A 171 14.76 11.14 -11.04
N THR A 172 14.47 11.50 -9.79
CA THR A 172 15.40 12.14 -8.87
C THR A 172 15.96 11.10 -7.91
N ARG A 173 17.28 10.87 -7.93
CA ARG A 173 17.91 9.77 -7.17
C ARG A 173 19.05 10.26 -6.29
N ARG A 174 19.05 9.83 -5.02
CA ARG A 174 20.16 10.04 -4.07
C ARG A 174 20.66 8.71 -3.50
N GLY A 175 21.93 8.39 -3.75
CA GLY A 175 22.57 7.17 -3.26
C GLY A 175 23.21 6.37 -4.40
N GLN A 176 23.04 5.05 -4.37
CA GLN A 176 23.48 4.14 -5.43
C GLN A 176 22.30 3.89 -6.36
N ALA A 177 22.44 4.22 -7.64
CA ALA A 177 21.33 4.20 -8.58
C ALA A 177 21.69 3.64 -9.96
N SER A 178 20.79 2.81 -10.49
CA SER A 178 20.88 2.29 -11.87
C SER A 178 19.55 2.45 -12.62
N GLY A 179 19.50 2.93 -13.85
CA GLY A 179 18.20 3.02 -14.53
C GLY A 179 18.17 3.64 -15.90
N VAL A 180 16.99 3.56 -16.51
CA VAL A 180 16.65 4.11 -17.82
C VAL A 180 15.63 5.24 -17.62
N GLY A 181 15.80 6.34 -18.34
CA GLY A 181 14.96 7.54 -18.24
C GLY A 181 15.75 8.75 -17.76
N ASP A 182 15.16 9.92 -17.93
CA ASP A 182 15.80 11.18 -17.63
C ASP A 182 15.93 11.36 -16.12
N SER A 183 17.04 11.96 -15.68
CA SER A 183 17.33 11.88 -14.25
C SER A 183 18.24 12.94 -13.67
N THR A 184 17.87 13.37 -12.46
CA THR A 184 18.75 14.13 -11.57
C THR A 184 19.35 13.19 -10.53
N ARG A 185 20.68 13.09 -10.48
CA ARG A 185 21.37 12.06 -9.67
C ARG A 185 22.41 12.65 -8.75
N ARG A 186 22.40 12.23 -7.48
CA ARG A 186 23.44 12.49 -6.49
C ARG A 186 23.98 11.20 -5.88
N GLY A 187 25.28 10.94 -6.06
CA GLY A 187 25.96 9.74 -5.54
C GLY A 187 26.60 8.92 -6.65
N GLN A 188 26.53 7.59 -6.53
CA GLN A 188 27.03 6.64 -7.52
C GLN A 188 25.90 6.26 -8.48
N ALA A 189 26.09 6.49 -9.78
CA ALA A 189 25.00 6.33 -10.73
C ALA A 189 25.39 5.73 -12.09
N ASN A 190 24.62 4.75 -12.56
CA ASN A 190 24.74 4.15 -13.90
C ASN A 190 23.40 4.26 -14.66
N GLY A 191 23.38 4.57 -15.95
CA GLY A 191 22.10 4.57 -16.66
C GLY A 191 22.08 5.08 -18.08
N VAL A 192 20.89 5.03 -18.67
CA VAL A 192 20.58 5.49 -20.03
C VAL A 192 19.52 6.60 -19.93
N GLY A 193 19.67 7.67 -20.70
CA GLY A 193 18.79 8.84 -20.68
C GLY A 193 19.53 10.10 -20.25
N ASP A 194 18.87 11.24 -20.45
CA ASP A 194 19.46 12.55 -20.19
C ASP A 194 19.56 12.80 -18.69
N SER A 195 20.61 13.52 -18.28
CA SER A 195 20.88 13.58 -16.84
C SER A 195 21.68 14.76 -16.33
N THR A 196 21.25 15.24 -15.17
CA THR A 196 22.04 16.17 -14.34
C THR A 196 22.67 15.39 -13.19
N ARG A 197 24.00 15.42 -13.05
CA ARG A 197 24.72 14.53 -12.13
C ARG A 197 25.68 15.25 -11.19
N ARG A 198 25.68 14.82 -9.93
CA ARG A 198 26.67 15.17 -8.89
C ARG A 198 27.23 13.91 -8.24
N GLY A 199 28.50 13.60 -8.48
CA GLY A 199 29.19 12.40 -7.96
C GLY A 199 29.73 11.51 -9.07
N GLN A 200 30.07 10.27 -8.72
CA GLN A 200 30.60 9.28 -9.67
C GLN A 200 29.47 8.76 -10.56
N ALA A 201 29.62 8.88 -11.89
CA ALA A 201 28.59 8.37 -12.78
C ALA A 201 29.11 7.87 -14.13
N SER A 202 28.41 6.88 -14.67
CA SER A 202 28.59 6.34 -16.01
C SER A 202 27.24 6.22 -16.72
N GLY A 203 27.19 6.29 -18.05
CA GLY A 203 25.93 6.16 -18.77
C GLY A 203 25.96 6.70 -20.19
N VAL A 204 24.83 6.52 -20.87
CA VAL A 204 24.58 6.92 -22.26
C VAL A 204 23.46 7.95 -22.28
N GLY A 205 23.62 9.05 -23.01
CA GLY A 205 22.68 10.17 -23.08
C GLY A 205 23.39 11.51 -22.94
N ASP A 206 22.64 12.61 -23.06
CA ASP A 206 23.16 13.94 -22.79
C ASP A 206 23.29 14.14 -21.28
N SER A 207 24.39 14.78 -20.86
CA SER A 207 24.59 14.98 -19.42
C SER A 207 25.28 16.28 -19.07
N THR A 208 24.75 16.91 -18.02
CA THR A 208 25.40 18.01 -17.32
C THR A 208 26.00 17.47 -16.03
N ARG A 209 27.29 17.77 -15.79
CA ARG A 209 28.02 17.24 -14.62
C ARG A 209 28.62 18.35 -13.79
N ARG A 210 28.56 18.16 -12.46
CA ARG A 210 29.42 18.83 -11.48
C ARG A 210 30.15 17.77 -10.65
N GLY A 211 31.41 17.47 -10.97
CA GLY A 211 32.26 16.46 -10.30
C GLY A 211 33.27 15.73 -11.23
N GLN A 212 34.12 14.86 -10.67
CA GLN A 212 35.20 14.16 -11.39
C GLN A 212 34.72 12.88 -12.13
N ASN A 213 35.20 12.70 -13.38
CA ASN A 213 35.22 11.49 -14.26
C ASN A 213 34.29 11.36 -15.49
N ARG A 214 34.80 10.55 -16.44
CA ARG A 214 34.49 10.30 -17.87
C ARG A 214 33.02 10.01 -18.22
N CYS A 215 32.56 10.60 -19.33
CA CYS A 215 31.37 10.17 -20.09
C CYS A 215 31.80 9.71 -21.48
N VAL A 216 31.02 8.82 -22.08
CA VAL A 216 30.90 8.72 -23.54
C VAL A 216 29.56 9.38 -23.85
N SER A 217 29.57 10.63 -24.33
CA SER A 217 28.36 11.39 -24.65
C SER A 217 28.56 12.11 -25.97
N VAL A 218 27.48 12.24 -26.75
CA VAL A 218 27.49 12.89 -28.07
C VAL A 218 27.61 14.42 -27.91
N LYS A 219 27.18 14.99 -26.76
CA LYS A 219 27.36 16.39 -26.38
C LYS A 219 27.59 16.54 -24.87
N CYS A 220 28.81 16.25 -24.41
CA CYS A 220 29.18 16.47 -23.01
C CYS A 220 29.50 17.96 -22.76
N MET A 221 28.61 18.72 -22.11
CA MET A 221 28.95 20.05 -21.56
C MET A 221 29.41 19.91 -20.11
N ALA A 222 30.73 19.71 -19.93
CA ALA A 222 31.36 19.78 -18.62
C ALA A 222 31.68 21.23 -18.27
N VAL A 223 31.04 21.78 -17.23
CA VAL A 223 31.50 23.04 -16.62
C VAL A 223 32.64 22.70 -15.67
N CYS A 224 33.87 22.64 -16.21
CA CYS A 224 35.09 22.54 -15.43
C CYS A 224 35.64 23.95 -15.15
N GLU A 225 35.63 24.38 -13.89
CA GLU A 225 36.75 25.19 -13.39
C GLU A 225 37.95 24.26 -13.26
N CYS A 226 38.68 24.08 -14.36
CA CYS A 226 40.11 23.71 -14.46
C CYS A 226 40.42 23.19 -15.87
N MET A 227 41.54 23.67 -16.40
CA MET A 227 42.11 23.52 -17.74
C MET A 227 42.04 22.12 -18.39
N TYR A 228 41.75 22.16 -19.70
CA TYR A 228 42.37 21.40 -20.80
C TYR A 228 41.83 20.02 -21.28
N VAL A 229 41.69 20.02 -22.62
CA VAL A 229 41.58 18.97 -23.65
C VAL A 229 40.32 18.08 -23.70
N CYS A 230 39.36 18.51 -24.53
CA CYS A 230 38.51 17.57 -25.26
C CYS A 230 39.25 17.16 -26.54
N ILE A 231 39.74 15.91 -26.61
CA ILE A 231 40.20 15.29 -27.86
C ILE A 231 38.93 14.86 -28.62
N TYR A 232 38.65 15.49 -29.75
CA TYR A 232 37.68 15.01 -30.72
C TYR A 232 38.44 14.32 -31.86
N THR A 233 38.28 13.01 -31.96
CA THR A 233 38.61 12.25 -33.17
C THR A 233 37.42 12.29 -34.11
N HIS A 234 37.53 13.05 -35.20
CA HIS A 234 36.85 12.69 -36.45
C HIS A 234 37.78 12.97 -37.63
N GLN A 235 38.19 11.87 -38.26
CA GLN A 235 38.80 11.74 -39.59
C GLN A 235 37.87 12.29 -40.71
N PRO A 236 38.35 12.54 -41.94
CA PRO A 236 39.12 11.60 -42.80
C PRO A 236 40.64 11.62 -42.61
#